data_AF-A0A0G0IK37-F1
#
_entry.id   AF-A0A0G0IK37-F1
#
_cell.length_a   1.000
_cell.length_b   1.000
_cell.length_c   1.000
_cell.angle_alpha   90.00
_cell.angle_beta   90.00
_cell.angle_gamma   90.00
#
_symmetry.space_group_name_H-M   'P 1'
#
loop_
_entity.id
_entity.type
_entity.pdbx_description
1 polymer ?
#
loop_
_entity_poly.entity_id
_entity_poly.type
_entity_poly.pdbx_seq_one_letter_code
_entity_poly.pdbx_strand_id
1 'polypeptide(L)'
;MSYKSNQPNKSYMSKLWKVTIFLLLLAALVIWLSVFSTSDNLKIISCNVGQGDSTLIINKSIEILIDGGPDNTVIDCLSKHIPFWDRTIEMVILTHPQSDHYTGLIAVTERYKVGKILANSLNAGSQTYELLKNRVLTRGVDVVNPVRGLRVMYNMIHIDILHPSKEFLAENLLHNYLTMGQFDNSSGVLGAYTTNLDPNEFSIVASLSFGSFKFLFTGDAGSELLDSLATTLSENGINSINYIKIPHHGSRNSISEK
;
A
#
# COMPACT_ATOMS: atom_id res chain seq x y z
N MET A 1 11.22 -63.77 39.73
CA MET A 1 10.94 -62.34 39.45
C MET A 1 10.20 -62.28 38.12
N SER A 2 8.87 -62.12 38.13
CA SER A 2 8.05 -62.17 36.92
C SER A 2 7.86 -60.75 36.36
N TYR A 3 8.41 -60.49 35.18
CA TYR A 3 8.26 -59.23 34.46
C TYR A 3 6.83 -59.14 33.90
N LYS A 4 5.94 -58.37 34.54
CA LYS A 4 4.66 -57.98 33.94
C LYS A 4 4.94 -57.01 32.79
N SER A 5 4.78 -57.47 31.56
CA SER A 5 4.80 -56.59 30.39
C SER A 5 3.61 -55.65 30.44
N ASN A 6 3.84 -54.35 30.62
CA ASN A 6 2.84 -53.29 30.43
C ASN A 6 2.52 -53.16 28.94
N GLN A 7 1.67 -54.06 28.43
CA GLN A 7 1.08 -53.92 27.10
C GLN A 7 0.07 -52.75 27.17
N PRO A 8 0.18 -51.73 26.29
CA PRO A 8 -0.72 -50.59 26.31
C PRO A 8 -2.16 -51.07 26.10
N ASN A 9 -3.06 -50.55 26.93
CA ASN A 9 -4.46 -50.97 26.99
C ASN A 9 -5.13 -50.76 25.61
N LYS A 10 -5.53 -51.83 24.91
CA LYS A 10 -6.13 -51.80 23.56
C LYS A 10 -7.33 -50.84 23.44
N SER A 11 -8.05 -50.61 24.55
CA SER A 11 -9.14 -49.62 24.67
C SER A 11 -8.68 -48.18 24.46
N TYR A 12 -7.44 -47.87 24.83
CA TYR A 12 -6.87 -46.52 24.71
C TYR A 12 -6.52 -46.20 23.24
N MET A 13 -5.94 -47.17 22.51
CA MET A 13 -5.60 -47.02 21.09
C MET A 13 -6.83 -46.85 20.19
N SER A 14 -7.97 -47.49 20.52
CA SER A 14 -9.21 -47.37 19.74
C SER A 14 -9.96 -46.05 19.93
N LYS A 15 -9.57 -45.23 20.92
CA LYS A 15 -10.04 -43.85 21.10
C LYS A 15 -9.12 -42.83 20.45
N LEU A 16 -7.81 -43.07 20.45
CA LEU A 16 -6.83 -42.13 19.89
C LEU A 16 -7.09 -41.81 18.41
N TRP A 17 -7.28 -42.82 17.55
CA TRP A 17 -7.50 -42.59 16.12
C TRP A 17 -8.79 -41.78 15.84
N LYS A 18 -9.85 -41.94 16.65
CA LYS A 18 -11.08 -41.14 16.54
C LYS A 18 -10.83 -39.67 16.90
N VAL A 19 -10.03 -39.42 17.93
CA VAL A 19 -9.60 -38.06 18.30
C VAL A 19 -8.75 -37.45 17.19
N THR A 20 -7.81 -38.21 16.63
CA THR A 20 -6.99 -37.75 15.50
C THR A 20 -7.85 -37.42 14.28
N ILE A 21 -8.78 -38.30 13.89
CA ILE A 21 -9.71 -38.05 12.77
C ILE A 21 -10.55 -36.80 13.05
N PHE A 22 -11.07 -36.65 14.28
CA PHE A 22 -11.85 -35.47 14.66
C PHE A 22 -11.02 -34.18 14.54
N LEU A 23 -9.77 -34.17 15.01
CA LEU A 23 -8.89 -33.01 14.88
C LEU A 23 -8.55 -32.70 13.42
N LEU A 24 -8.37 -33.72 12.57
CA LEU A 24 -8.15 -33.54 11.13
C LEU A 24 -9.39 -32.96 10.44
N LEU A 25 -10.58 -33.45 10.79
CA LEU A 25 -11.84 -32.90 10.27
C LEU A 25 -12.07 -31.46 10.73
N LEU A 26 -11.74 -31.15 11.99
CA LEU A 26 -11.81 -29.80 12.53
C LEU A 26 -10.83 -28.87 11.80
N ALA A 27 -9.59 -29.30 11.59
CA ALA A 27 -8.60 -28.54 10.83
C ALA A 27 -9.04 -28.33 9.38
N ALA A 28 -9.54 -29.37 8.70
CA ALA A 28 -10.07 -29.26 7.34
C ALA A 28 -11.26 -28.30 7.27
N LEU A 29 -12.18 -28.36 8.24
CA LEU A 29 -13.30 -27.43 8.34
C LEU A 29 -12.82 -25.99 8.50
N VAL A 30 -11.85 -25.75 9.38
CA VAL A 30 -11.26 -24.41 9.57
C VAL A 30 -10.58 -23.91 8.30
N ILE A 31 -9.85 -24.77 7.58
CA ILE A 31 -9.24 -24.44 6.29
C ILE A 31 -10.31 -24.05 5.26
N TRP A 32 -11.37 -24.85 5.11
CA TRP A 32 -12.45 -24.56 4.17
C TRP A 32 -13.20 -23.29 4.53
N LEU A 33 -13.52 -23.06 5.80
CA LEU A 33 -14.13 -21.82 6.27
C LEU A 33 -13.24 -20.61 5.95
N SER A 34 -11.92 -20.74 6.10
CA SER A 34 -10.97 -19.68 5.76
C SER A 34 -10.99 -19.37 4.26
N VAL A 35 -10.95 -20.40 3.40
CA VAL A 35 -10.99 -20.23 1.94
C VAL A 35 -12.28 -19.51 1.52
N PHE A 36 -13.43 -19.95 2.02
CA PHE A 36 -14.73 -19.34 1.69
C PHE A 36 -14.98 -18.00 2.39
N SER A 37 -14.17 -17.59 3.36
CA SER A 37 -14.32 -16.27 4.01
C SER A 37 -13.78 -15.11 3.19
N THR A 38 -12.93 -15.40 2.18
CA THR A 38 -12.40 -14.36 1.30
C THR A 38 -13.49 -13.89 0.33
N SER A 39 -13.77 -12.58 0.37
CA SER A 39 -14.75 -11.97 -0.52
C SER A 39 -14.09 -11.53 -1.81
N ASP A 40 -14.76 -11.77 -2.94
CA ASP A 40 -14.35 -11.27 -4.25
C ASP A 40 -14.57 -9.75 -4.42
N ASN A 41 -15.20 -9.11 -3.43
CA ASN A 41 -15.48 -7.68 -3.47
C ASN A 41 -14.21 -6.85 -3.28
N LEU A 42 -14.18 -5.70 -3.93
CA LEU A 42 -13.23 -4.64 -3.60
C LEU A 42 -13.66 -3.95 -2.31
N LYS A 43 -12.73 -3.79 -1.37
CA LYS A 43 -12.89 -2.91 -0.21
C LYS A 43 -11.87 -1.78 -0.31
N ILE A 44 -12.33 -0.55 -0.13
CA ILE A 44 -11.49 0.63 0.03
C ILE A 44 -11.84 1.23 1.39
N ILE A 45 -10.87 1.29 2.29
CA ILE A 45 -11.04 1.64 3.69
C ILE A 45 -10.16 2.84 3.98
N SER A 46 -10.77 4.00 4.22
CA SER A 46 -10.05 5.16 4.76
C SER A 46 -9.79 4.91 6.24
N CYS A 47 -8.54 4.73 6.61
CA CYS A 47 -8.14 4.55 8.00
C CYS A 47 -8.21 5.88 8.74
N ASN A 48 -8.82 5.89 9.92
CA ASN A 48 -8.82 7.08 10.77
C ASN A 48 -7.48 7.18 11.51
N VAL A 49 -6.56 7.94 10.93
CA VAL A 49 -5.20 8.17 11.46
C VAL A 49 -5.03 9.59 12.03
N GLY A 50 -6.12 10.33 12.22
CA GLY A 50 -6.09 11.72 12.65
C GLY A 50 -5.72 12.68 11.51
N GLN A 51 -4.66 13.45 11.69
CA GLN A 51 -4.14 14.36 10.66
C GLN A 51 -3.19 13.60 9.74
N GLY A 52 -3.52 13.50 8.46
CA GLY A 52 -2.77 12.69 7.50
C GLY A 52 -3.65 11.70 6.78
N ASP A 53 -3.03 10.86 5.96
CA ASP A 53 -3.75 9.88 5.17
C ASP A 53 -3.27 8.45 5.36
N SER A 54 -4.25 7.55 5.31
CA SER A 54 -4.00 6.14 5.13
C SER A 54 -5.25 5.49 4.55
N THR A 55 -5.11 4.82 3.42
CA THR A 55 -6.19 4.08 2.77
C THR A 55 -5.75 2.65 2.49
N LEU A 56 -6.50 1.68 3.03
CA LEU A 56 -6.29 0.26 2.79
C LEU A 56 -7.26 -0.23 1.70
N ILE A 57 -6.72 -0.87 0.68
CA ILE A 57 -7.44 -1.47 -0.43
C ILE A 57 -7.28 -2.99 -0.33
N ILE A 58 -8.40 -3.72 -0.34
CA ILE A 58 -8.39 -5.19 -0.22
C ILE A 58 -9.21 -5.81 -1.33
N ASN A 59 -8.65 -6.81 -2.01
CA ASN A 59 -9.42 -7.76 -2.83
C ASN A 59 -8.86 -9.18 -2.67
N LYS A 60 -9.67 -10.10 -2.15
CA LYS A 60 -9.25 -11.46 -1.79
C LYS A 60 -8.13 -11.44 -0.73
N SER A 61 -6.90 -11.74 -1.15
CA SER A 61 -5.67 -11.77 -0.35
C SER A 61 -4.64 -10.81 -0.96
N ILE A 62 -5.12 -9.71 -1.53
CA ILE A 62 -4.30 -8.62 -2.03
C ILE A 62 -4.63 -7.41 -1.18
N GLU A 63 -3.61 -6.91 -0.50
CA GLU A 63 -3.62 -5.76 0.39
C GLU A 63 -2.70 -4.68 -0.19
N ILE A 64 -3.28 -3.53 -0.52
CA ILE A 64 -2.55 -2.35 -1.00
C ILE A 64 -2.81 -1.22 0.00
N LEU A 65 -1.75 -0.63 0.52
CA LEU A 65 -1.83 0.50 1.45
C LEU A 65 -1.36 1.78 0.76
N ILE A 66 -2.19 2.82 0.76
CA ILE A 66 -1.81 4.16 0.31
C ILE A 66 -1.62 5.03 1.56
N ASP A 67 -0.39 5.49 1.79
CA ASP A 67 0.04 6.23 2.96
C ASP A 67 -0.19 5.53 4.32
N GLY A 68 0.55 5.95 5.33
CA GLY A 68 0.61 5.33 6.65
C GLY A 68 0.18 6.23 7.80
N GLY A 69 -0.18 7.48 7.55
CA GLY A 69 -0.52 8.42 8.62
C GLY A 69 0.70 8.94 9.41
N PRO A 70 0.42 9.80 10.41
CA PRO A 70 1.44 10.48 11.22
C PRO A 70 2.10 9.59 12.27
N ASP A 71 1.54 8.42 12.55
CA ASP A 71 1.98 7.54 13.63
C ASP A 71 1.52 6.08 13.42
N ASN A 72 1.59 5.27 14.48
CA ASN A 72 1.30 3.85 14.42
C ASN A 72 -0.20 3.51 14.40
N THR A 73 -1.12 4.48 14.42
CA THR A 73 -2.59 4.25 14.39
C THR A 73 -3.03 3.47 13.14
N VAL A 74 -2.28 3.56 12.04
CA VAL A 74 -2.49 2.71 10.86
C VAL A 74 -2.48 1.22 11.20
N ILE A 75 -1.69 0.78 12.17
CA ILE A 75 -1.62 -0.64 12.58
C ILE A 75 -2.93 -1.13 13.16
N ASP A 76 -3.69 -0.27 13.85
CA ASP A 76 -5.00 -0.62 14.39
C ASP A 76 -6.01 -0.82 13.25
N CYS A 77 -5.96 0.04 12.23
CA CYS A 77 -6.76 -0.11 11.01
C CYS A 77 -6.44 -1.42 10.29
N LEU A 78 -5.15 -1.70 10.06
CA LEU A 78 -4.71 -2.95 9.42
C LEU A 78 -5.17 -4.17 10.23
N SER A 79 -4.97 -4.16 11.55
CA SER A 79 -5.33 -5.29 12.42
C SER A 79 -6.85 -5.54 12.50
N LYS A 80 -7.65 -4.50 12.24
CA LYS A 80 -9.12 -4.60 12.19
C LYS A 80 -9.62 -5.22 10.88
N HIS A 81 -8.89 -5.03 9.78
CA HIS A 81 -9.38 -5.33 8.43
C HIS A 81 -8.62 -6.46 7.72
N ILE A 82 -7.38 -6.73 8.10
CA ILE A 82 -6.54 -7.83 7.61
C ILE A 82 -6.60 -8.97 8.64
N PRO A 83 -6.78 -10.24 8.22
CA PRO A 83 -6.75 -11.37 9.13
C PRO A 83 -5.44 -11.45 9.92
N PHE A 84 -5.49 -11.83 11.20
CA PHE A 84 -4.31 -11.75 12.09
C PHE A 84 -3.12 -12.64 11.66
N TRP A 85 -3.38 -13.66 10.86
CA TRP A 85 -2.37 -14.57 10.29
C TRP A 85 -1.75 -14.01 9.00
N ASP A 86 -2.45 -13.12 8.32
CA ASP A 86 -1.92 -12.47 7.14
C ASP A 86 -1.06 -11.28 7.57
N ARG A 87 0.19 -11.32 7.11
CA ARG A 87 1.21 -10.32 7.42
C ARG A 87 1.87 -9.83 6.15
N THR A 88 1.20 -9.97 5.00
CA THR A 88 1.69 -9.47 3.72
C THR A 88 0.93 -8.20 3.36
N ILE A 89 1.64 -7.25 2.75
CA ILE A 89 1.06 -6.12 2.03
C ILE A 89 1.76 -6.12 0.68
N GLU A 90 1.04 -6.45 -0.39
CA GLU A 90 1.61 -6.61 -1.73
C GLU A 90 2.26 -5.30 -2.19
N MET A 91 1.61 -4.18 -1.91
CA MET A 91 2.08 -2.86 -2.31
C MET A 91 1.76 -1.80 -1.27
N VAL A 92 2.74 -0.94 -1.00
CA VAL A 92 2.53 0.35 -0.37
C VAL A 92 2.73 1.45 -1.41
N ILE A 93 1.86 2.44 -1.45
CA ILE A 93 2.05 3.67 -2.21
C ILE A 93 2.27 4.79 -1.20
N LEU A 94 3.46 5.38 -1.17
CA LEU A 94 3.72 6.62 -0.42
C LEU A 94 3.56 7.79 -1.38
N THR A 95 2.48 8.56 -1.22
CA THR A 95 2.10 9.61 -2.16
C THR A 95 3.16 10.70 -2.22
N HIS A 96 3.63 11.18 -1.07
CA HIS A 96 4.67 12.20 -0.96
C HIS A 96 5.35 12.16 0.44
N PRO A 97 6.55 12.74 0.60
CA PRO A 97 7.36 12.55 1.81
C PRO A 97 7.03 13.53 2.96
N GLN A 98 5.75 13.74 3.26
CA GLN A 98 5.33 14.47 4.48
C GLN A 98 5.06 13.51 5.64
N SER A 99 5.35 13.97 6.86
CA SER A 99 5.38 13.11 8.06
C SER A 99 4.03 12.50 8.38
N ASP A 100 2.94 13.19 8.10
CA ASP A 100 1.57 12.72 8.24
C ASP A 100 1.14 11.69 7.17
N HIS A 101 2.03 11.35 6.24
CA HIS A 101 1.83 10.30 5.25
C HIS A 101 2.81 9.13 5.43
N TYR A 102 4.08 9.36 5.75
CA TYR A 102 5.07 8.27 5.79
C TYR A 102 5.35 7.69 7.18
N THR A 103 5.05 8.39 8.28
CA THR A 103 5.59 8.00 9.60
C THR A 103 5.08 6.63 10.04
N GLY A 104 3.78 6.35 9.88
CA GLY A 104 3.23 5.03 10.20
C GLY A 104 3.79 3.89 9.37
N LEU A 105 4.36 4.16 8.18
CA LEU A 105 4.98 3.14 7.35
C LEU A 105 6.22 2.50 8.00
N ILE A 106 6.83 3.17 8.98
CA ILE A 106 7.93 2.58 9.78
C ILE A 106 7.40 1.37 10.57
N ALA A 107 6.25 1.50 11.22
CA ALA A 107 5.63 0.40 11.96
C ALA A 107 5.04 -0.66 11.02
N VAL A 108 4.54 -0.25 9.84
CA VAL A 108 4.03 -1.18 8.83
C VAL A 108 5.16 -2.07 8.31
N THR A 109 6.28 -1.48 7.88
CA THR A 109 7.46 -2.25 7.41
C THR A 109 8.11 -3.09 8.51
N GLU A 110 7.91 -2.74 9.79
CA GLU A 110 8.35 -3.56 10.92
C GLU A 110 7.49 -4.83 11.09
N ARG A 111 6.16 -4.68 11.03
CA ARG A 111 5.17 -5.71 11.39
C ARG A 111 4.66 -6.55 10.23
N TYR A 112 4.72 -6.03 9.00
CA TYR A 112 4.26 -6.66 7.78
C TYR A 112 5.42 -6.86 6.81
N LYS A 113 5.35 -7.94 6.03
CA LYS A 113 6.16 -8.15 4.85
C LYS A 113 5.57 -7.32 3.72
N VAL A 114 6.23 -6.21 3.39
CA VAL A 114 5.86 -5.37 2.26
C VAL A 114 6.51 -5.92 0.99
N GLY A 115 5.71 -6.22 -0.02
CA GLY A 115 6.20 -6.73 -1.31
C GLY A 115 6.93 -5.66 -2.10
N LYS A 116 6.26 -4.51 -2.32
CA LYS A 116 6.80 -3.39 -3.08
C LYS A 116 6.34 -2.04 -2.51
N ILE A 117 7.18 -1.02 -2.66
CA ILE A 117 6.83 0.37 -2.36
C ILE A 117 6.87 1.19 -3.65
N LEU A 118 5.76 1.82 -4.01
CA LEU A 118 5.72 2.90 -5.00
C LEU A 118 5.84 4.22 -4.25
N ALA A 119 6.92 4.95 -4.49
CA ALA A 119 7.16 6.22 -3.83
C ALA A 119 7.96 7.14 -4.75
N ASN A 120 7.77 8.44 -4.66
CA ASN A 120 8.70 9.36 -5.31
C ASN A 120 10.11 9.24 -4.68
N SER A 121 11.11 9.72 -5.40
CA SER A 121 12.51 9.67 -4.97
C SER A 121 12.92 10.88 -4.14
N LEU A 122 11.97 11.70 -3.67
CA LEU A 122 12.24 12.88 -2.85
C LEU A 122 12.59 12.51 -1.40
N ASN A 123 13.52 13.27 -0.84
CA ASN A 123 13.90 13.16 0.57
C ASN A 123 13.11 14.18 1.41
N ALA A 124 12.50 13.72 2.51
CA ALA A 124 11.83 14.61 3.46
C ALA A 124 12.82 15.49 4.26
N GLY A 125 14.12 15.18 4.25
CA GLY A 125 15.16 15.88 5.01
C GLY A 125 15.07 15.68 6.53
N SER A 126 14.28 14.70 7.00
CA SER A 126 14.03 14.47 8.43
C SER A 126 14.70 13.18 8.93
N GLN A 127 15.03 13.15 10.22
CA GLN A 127 15.56 11.94 10.87
C GLN A 127 14.56 10.78 10.80
N THR A 128 13.27 11.06 10.95
CA THR A 128 12.19 10.04 10.87
C THR A 128 12.13 9.42 9.48
N TYR A 129 12.32 10.20 8.41
CA TYR A 129 12.33 9.67 7.05
C TYR A 129 13.56 8.80 6.78
N GLU A 130 14.72 9.17 7.34
CA GLU A 130 15.92 8.31 7.26
C GLU A 130 15.72 6.97 8.01
N LEU A 131 14.92 6.93 9.09
CA LEU A 131 14.53 5.66 9.71
C LEU A 131 13.71 4.79 8.74
N LEU A 132 12.72 5.37 8.05
CA LEU A 132 11.94 4.63 7.04
C LEU A 132 12.84 4.10 5.93
N LYS A 133 13.72 4.94 5.35
CA LYS A 133 14.69 4.54 4.32
C LYS A 133 15.53 3.36 4.76
N ASN A 134 16.11 3.44 5.96
CA ASN A 134 16.92 2.36 6.51
C ASN A 134 16.12 1.07 6.71
N ARG A 135 14.85 1.15 7.14
CA ARG A 135 13.98 -0.03 7.28
C ARG A 135 13.69 -0.68 5.94
N VAL A 136 13.31 0.10 4.93
CA VAL A 136 13.04 -0.37 3.57
C VAL A 136 14.26 -1.07 2.98
N LEU A 137 15.44 -0.46 3.11
CA LEU A 137 16.70 -1.03 2.64
C LEU A 137 17.07 -2.32 3.37
N THR A 138 17.05 -2.32 4.70
CA THR A 138 17.45 -3.49 5.52
C THR A 138 16.50 -4.67 5.39
N ARG A 139 15.22 -4.43 5.07
CA ARG A 139 14.23 -5.47 4.79
C ARG A 139 14.26 -5.96 3.34
N GLY A 140 15.05 -5.33 2.47
CA GLY A 140 15.14 -5.68 1.05
C GLY A 140 13.81 -5.48 0.32
N VAL A 141 13.06 -4.43 0.66
CA VAL A 141 11.78 -4.13 0.02
C VAL A 141 12.04 -3.46 -1.34
N ASP A 142 11.42 -3.98 -2.39
CA ASP A 142 11.54 -3.41 -3.73
C ASP A 142 10.91 -2.02 -3.77
N VAL A 143 11.67 -1.01 -4.15
CA VAL A 143 11.15 0.34 -4.37
C VAL A 143 11.02 0.59 -5.88
N VAL A 144 9.91 1.22 -6.27
CA VAL A 144 9.68 1.72 -7.62
C VAL A 144 9.39 3.21 -7.51
N ASN A 145 10.09 4.02 -8.31
CA ASN A 145 9.76 5.43 -8.44
C ASN A 145 8.81 5.60 -9.63
N PRO A 146 7.49 5.76 -9.39
CA PRO A 146 6.51 5.71 -10.44
C PRO A 146 6.45 7.03 -11.21
N VAL A 147 6.11 6.93 -12.49
CA VAL A 147 5.82 8.07 -13.36
C VAL A 147 4.53 7.81 -14.14
N ARG A 148 3.91 8.88 -14.64
CA ARG A 148 2.70 8.85 -15.46
C ARG A 148 2.80 7.77 -16.55
N GLY A 149 1.77 6.94 -16.64
CA GLY A 149 1.68 5.82 -17.58
C GLY A 149 2.16 4.48 -17.01
N LEU A 150 2.77 4.45 -15.82
CA LEU A 150 2.99 3.18 -15.13
C LEU A 150 1.64 2.56 -14.74
N ARG A 151 1.45 1.30 -15.10
CA ARG A 151 0.28 0.49 -14.72
C ARG A 151 0.71 -0.70 -13.87
N VAL A 152 0.06 -0.89 -12.74
CA VAL A 152 0.23 -2.07 -11.88
C VAL A 152 -1.08 -2.85 -11.81
N MET A 153 -1.01 -4.17 -11.92
CA MET A 153 -2.18 -5.04 -11.92
C MET A 153 -2.04 -6.13 -10.87
N TYR A 154 -3.04 -6.24 -10.00
CA TYR A 154 -3.22 -7.35 -9.07
C TYR A 154 -4.65 -7.87 -9.17
N ASN A 155 -4.82 -9.11 -9.65
CA ASN A 155 -6.13 -9.67 -9.96
C ASN A 155 -6.95 -8.72 -10.86
N MET A 156 -8.09 -8.22 -10.38
CA MET A 156 -8.95 -7.27 -11.08
C MET A 156 -8.69 -5.81 -10.69
N ILE A 157 -7.76 -5.55 -9.76
CA ILE A 157 -7.33 -4.20 -9.39
C ILE A 157 -6.29 -3.74 -10.41
N HIS A 158 -6.59 -2.68 -11.15
CA HIS A 158 -5.60 -1.97 -11.96
C HIS A 158 -5.35 -0.60 -11.36
N ILE A 159 -4.08 -0.25 -11.14
CA ILE A 159 -3.64 1.05 -10.66
C ILE A 159 -2.84 1.72 -11.77
N ASP A 160 -3.34 2.84 -12.26
CA ASP A 160 -2.68 3.68 -13.25
C ASP A 160 -2.11 4.93 -12.57
N ILE A 161 -0.82 5.18 -12.76
CA ILE A 161 -0.16 6.39 -12.26
C ILE A 161 -0.41 7.52 -13.25
N LEU A 162 -0.93 8.64 -12.73
CA LEU A 162 -1.29 9.83 -13.48
C LEU A 162 -0.32 11.00 -13.23
N HIS A 163 0.34 11.02 -12.08
CA HIS A 163 1.37 12.00 -11.71
C HIS A 163 2.37 11.35 -10.74
N PRO A 164 3.67 11.73 -10.74
CA PRO A 164 4.35 12.72 -11.58
C PRO A 164 4.65 12.26 -13.01
N SER A 165 4.78 13.19 -13.97
CA SER A 165 5.33 12.86 -15.30
C SER A 165 6.86 12.87 -15.29
N LYS A 166 7.49 12.26 -16.30
CA LYS A 166 8.96 12.28 -16.42
C LYS A 166 9.51 13.69 -16.61
N GLU A 167 8.80 14.48 -17.40
CA GLU A 167 9.11 15.88 -17.69
C GLU A 167 9.04 16.72 -16.42
N PHE A 168 7.97 16.57 -15.64
CA PHE A 168 7.82 17.24 -14.35
C PHE A 168 8.97 16.91 -13.40
N LEU A 169 9.36 15.64 -13.28
CA LEU A 169 10.49 15.26 -12.42
C LEU A 169 11.83 15.83 -12.92
N ALA A 170 12.05 15.83 -14.24
CA ALA A 170 13.29 16.36 -14.82
C ALA A 170 13.45 17.88 -14.61
N GLU A 171 12.34 18.62 -14.58
CA GLU A 171 12.33 20.06 -14.36
C GLU A 171 12.47 20.46 -12.88
N ASN A 172 11.95 19.64 -11.96
CA ASN A 172 11.71 20.08 -10.58
C ASN A 172 12.53 19.37 -9.49
N LEU A 173 13.30 18.33 -9.84
CA LEU A 173 14.24 17.69 -8.91
C LEU A 173 15.61 18.37 -8.95
N LEU A 174 16.17 18.67 -7.77
CA LEU A 174 17.49 19.26 -7.66
C LEU A 174 18.59 18.19 -7.75
N HIS A 175 19.21 18.03 -8.93
CA HIS A 175 20.65 17.80 -9.07
C HIS A 175 21.14 18.02 -10.51
N ASN A 176 22.39 18.51 -10.63
CA ASN A 176 23.16 18.77 -11.85
C ASN A 176 22.70 18.04 -13.12
N TYR A 177 22.44 18.86 -14.15
CA TYR A 177 22.10 18.66 -15.56
C TYR A 177 22.85 17.57 -16.38
N LEU A 178 23.44 16.52 -15.78
CA LEU A 178 24.39 15.62 -16.46
C LEU A 178 24.20 14.10 -16.27
N THR A 179 23.14 13.61 -15.65
CA THR A 179 22.87 12.16 -15.66
C THR A 179 21.40 11.82 -15.98
N MET A 180 20.91 12.33 -17.11
CA MET A 180 19.71 11.78 -17.78
C MET A 180 19.90 10.32 -18.28
N GLY A 181 21.07 9.71 -18.05
CA GLY A 181 21.36 8.30 -18.34
C GLY A 181 21.09 7.32 -17.20
N GLN A 182 20.51 7.74 -16.06
CA GLN A 182 20.29 6.88 -14.89
C GLN A 182 18.85 6.80 -14.37
N PHE A 183 17.87 7.19 -15.18
CA PHE A 183 16.51 6.64 -15.06
C PHE A 183 16.41 5.28 -15.78
N ASP A 184 17.51 4.52 -15.80
CA ASP A 184 17.51 3.15 -16.30
C ASP A 184 17.04 2.19 -15.19
N ASN A 185 16.14 1.32 -15.59
CA ASN A 185 15.17 0.63 -14.77
C ASN A 185 15.78 -0.61 -14.14
N SER A 186 16.07 -0.61 -12.83
CA SER A 186 16.20 -1.88 -12.10
C SER A 186 15.86 -1.79 -10.61
N SER A 187 16.01 -0.63 -9.96
CA SER A 187 15.70 -0.49 -8.54
C SER A 187 15.40 0.97 -8.22
N GLY A 188 14.16 1.30 -7.90
CA GLY A 188 13.82 2.61 -7.35
C GLY A 188 14.44 2.80 -5.96
N VAL A 189 14.41 4.03 -5.47
CA VAL A 189 15.01 4.41 -4.18
C VAL A 189 14.13 5.42 -3.45
N LEU A 190 14.22 5.42 -2.13
CA LEU A 190 13.61 6.45 -1.27
C LEU A 190 14.62 7.56 -0.98
N GLY A 191 14.21 8.82 -1.13
CA GLY A 191 15.01 9.97 -0.70
C GLY A 191 16.36 10.16 -1.37
N ALA A 192 16.42 10.02 -2.70
CA ALA A 192 17.62 10.27 -3.50
C ALA A 192 17.78 11.74 -3.95
N TYR A 193 16.68 12.49 -4.02
CA TYR A 193 16.68 13.88 -4.50
C TYR A 193 16.06 14.83 -3.49
N THR A 194 16.39 16.10 -3.61
CA THR A 194 15.72 17.19 -2.89
C THR A 194 15.05 18.13 -3.89
N THR A 195 14.22 19.03 -3.40
CA THR A 195 13.55 20.06 -4.20
C THR A 195 13.35 21.32 -3.36
N ASN A 196 13.14 22.45 -4.03
CA ASN A 196 12.72 23.70 -3.41
C ASN A 196 11.20 23.92 -3.49
N LEU A 197 10.49 23.06 -4.22
CA LEU A 197 9.04 23.09 -4.29
C LEU A 197 8.41 22.42 -3.07
N ASP A 198 7.12 22.65 -2.88
CA ASP A 198 6.32 21.90 -1.91
C ASP A 198 6.33 20.39 -2.29
N PRO A 199 6.69 19.47 -1.38
CA PRO A 199 6.58 18.03 -1.59
C PRO A 199 5.20 17.56 -2.09
N ASN A 200 4.15 18.31 -1.79
CA ASN A 200 2.77 18.09 -2.24
C ASN A 200 2.64 18.06 -3.77
N GLU A 201 3.43 18.87 -4.48
CA GLU A 201 3.44 18.90 -5.95
C GLU A 201 3.99 17.61 -6.57
N PHE A 202 4.61 16.75 -5.77
CA PHE A 202 5.11 15.44 -6.18
C PHE A 202 4.21 14.28 -5.73
N SER A 203 3.02 14.60 -5.21
CA SER A 203 2.02 13.61 -4.81
C SER A 203 1.76 12.62 -5.94
N ILE A 204 1.93 11.33 -5.66
CA ILE A 204 1.52 10.30 -6.60
C ILE A 204 0.00 10.36 -6.73
N VAL A 205 -0.47 10.79 -7.91
CA VAL A 205 -1.87 10.71 -8.28
C VAL A 205 -2.08 9.40 -9.02
N ALA A 206 -3.01 8.58 -8.54
CA ALA A 206 -3.28 7.26 -9.08
C ALA A 206 -4.78 7.03 -9.26
N SER A 207 -5.17 6.46 -10.39
CA SER A 207 -6.52 5.94 -10.57
C SER A 207 -6.54 4.44 -10.36
N LEU A 208 -7.43 3.95 -9.50
CA LEU A 208 -7.77 2.55 -9.36
C LEU A 208 -8.98 2.24 -10.24
N SER A 209 -8.93 1.12 -10.96
CA SER A 209 -10.10 0.52 -11.59
C SER A 209 -10.31 -0.93 -11.16
N PHE A 210 -11.58 -1.32 -11.03
CA PHE A 210 -12.02 -2.67 -10.71
C PHE A 210 -13.35 -2.94 -11.42
N GLY A 211 -13.30 -3.67 -12.55
CA GLY A 211 -14.44 -3.76 -13.45
C GLY A 211 -14.85 -2.37 -13.96
N SER A 212 -16.12 -1.97 -13.75
CA SER A 212 -16.61 -0.64 -14.11
C SER A 212 -16.38 0.43 -13.03
N PHE A 213 -15.94 0.04 -11.83
CA PHE A 213 -15.69 0.95 -10.72
C PHE A 213 -14.34 1.65 -10.88
N LYS A 214 -14.30 2.97 -10.65
CA LYS A 214 -13.09 3.80 -10.69
C LYS A 214 -12.99 4.73 -9.48
N PHE A 215 -11.81 4.77 -8.87
CA PHE A 215 -11.48 5.64 -7.73
C PHE A 215 -10.22 6.44 -8.05
N LEU A 216 -10.22 7.75 -7.80
CA LEU A 216 -9.06 8.61 -7.96
C LEU A 216 -8.44 8.95 -6.59
N PHE A 217 -7.17 8.59 -6.40
CA PHE A 217 -6.36 8.97 -5.26
C PHE A 217 -5.44 10.12 -5.65
N THR A 218 -5.58 11.26 -4.98
CA THR A 218 -4.86 12.49 -5.33
C THR A 218 -3.67 12.78 -4.43
N GLY A 219 -3.47 12.00 -3.35
CA GLY A 219 -2.57 12.42 -2.26
C GLY A 219 -2.94 13.83 -1.80
N ASP A 220 -1.92 14.67 -1.63
CA ASP A 220 -2.03 16.08 -1.33
C ASP A 220 -1.63 16.92 -2.55
N ALA A 221 -2.05 16.51 -3.74
CA ALA A 221 -1.84 17.28 -4.95
C ALA A 221 -2.50 18.67 -4.85
N GLY A 222 -1.75 19.71 -5.23
CA GLY A 222 -2.25 21.08 -5.33
C GLY A 222 -3.35 21.23 -6.38
N SER A 223 -4.17 22.27 -6.23
CA SER A 223 -5.34 22.52 -7.10
C SER A 223 -4.96 22.72 -8.57
N GLU A 224 -3.85 23.41 -8.87
CA GLU A 224 -3.39 23.61 -10.25
C GLU A 224 -3.05 22.29 -10.95
N LEU A 225 -2.39 21.36 -10.24
CA LEU A 225 -2.11 20.02 -10.73
C LEU A 225 -3.41 19.25 -11.00
N LEU A 226 -4.38 19.34 -10.09
CA LEU A 226 -5.67 18.67 -10.25
C LEU A 226 -6.49 19.22 -11.41
N ASP A 227 -6.49 20.53 -11.65
CA ASP A 227 -7.15 21.16 -12.80
C ASP A 227 -6.54 20.70 -14.12
N SER A 228 -5.20 20.64 -14.18
CA SER A 228 -4.47 20.13 -15.34
C SER A 228 -4.77 18.65 -15.60
N LEU A 229 -4.81 17.84 -14.55
CA LEU A 229 -5.16 16.42 -14.64
C LEU A 229 -6.63 16.23 -15.06
N ALA A 230 -7.57 16.99 -14.51
CA ALA A 230 -8.98 16.92 -14.89
C ALA A 230 -9.17 17.23 -16.39
N THR A 231 -8.48 18.25 -16.90
CA THR A 231 -8.46 18.59 -18.32
C THR A 231 -7.91 17.42 -19.15
N THR A 232 -6.76 16.88 -18.76
CA THR A 232 -6.11 15.75 -19.45
C THR A 232 -6.98 14.50 -19.44
N LEU A 233 -7.64 14.19 -18.33
CA LEU A 233 -8.51 13.02 -18.19
C LEU A 233 -9.77 13.16 -19.06
N SER A 234 -10.35 14.35 -19.10
CA SER A 234 -11.50 14.68 -19.97
C SER A 234 -11.16 14.51 -21.45
N GLU A 235 -10.01 15.04 -21.88
CA GLU A 235 -9.54 14.92 -23.28
C GLU A 235 -9.27 13.47 -23.69
N ASN A 236 -8.82 12.63 -22.76
CA ASN A 236 -8.56 11.20 -22.99
C ASN A 236 -9.81 10.30 -22.80
N GLY A 237 -10.99 10.90 -22.64
CA GLY A 237 -12.25 10.16 -22.53
C GLY A 237 -12.43 9.41 -21.21
N ILE A 238 -11.66 9.75 -20.17
CA ILE A 238 -11.91 9.26 -18.80
C ILE A 238 -13.02 10.12 -18.21
N ASN A 239 -14.25 9.83 -18.64
CA ASN A 239 -15.43 10.65 -18.34
C ASN A 239 -16.19 10.20 -17.09
N SER A 240 -15.72 9.15 -16.41
CA SER A 240 -16.36 8.63 -15.21
C SER A 240 -15.34 8.25 -14.15
N ILE A 241 -15.31 9.05 -13.08
CA ILE A 241 -14.68 8.70 -11.80
C ILE A 241 -15.84 8.55 -10.81
N ASN A 242 -15.94 7.41 -10.13
CA ASN A 242 -17.04 7.20 -9.17
C ASN A 242 -16.77 7.92 -7.85
N TYR A 243 -15.50 7.94 -7.42
CA TYR A 243 -15.07 8.54 -6.18
C TYR A 243 -13.70 9.20 -6.36
N ILE A 244 -13.52 10.34 -5.71
CA ILE A 244 -12.26 11.05 -5.59
C ILE A 244 -11.94 11.20 -4.10
N LYS A 245 -10.72 10.87 -3.70
CA LYS A 245 -10.20 11.27 -2.40
C LYS A 245 -9.88 12.76 -2.50
N ILE A 246 -10.39 13.56 -1.56
CA ILE A 246 -10.14 15.01 -1.55
C ILE A 246 -8.71 15.25 -1.06
N PRO A 247 -7.90 16.05 -1.77
CA PRO A 247 -6.52 16.38 -1.35
C PRO A 247 -6.47 17.20 -0.05
N HIS A 248 -5.33 17.19 0.62
CA HIS A 248 -5.01 18.04 1.77
C HIS A 248 -6.06 18.01 2.87
N HIS A 249 -6.62 16.83 3.15
CA HIS A 249 -7.60 16.62 4.22
C HIS A 249 -8.84 17.53 4.10
N GLY A 250 -9.16 18.02 2.89
CA GLY A 250 -10.27 18.95 2.65
C GLY A 250 -10.04 20.39 3.11
N SER A 251 -8.78 20.84 3.17
CA SER A 251 -8.42 22.25 3.39
C SER A 251 -9.11 23.19 2.38
N ARG A 252 -9.34 24.46 2.76
CA ARG A 252 -10.05 25.45 1.92
C ARG A 252 -9.36 25.75 0.59
N ASN A 253 -8.06 25.45 0.46
CA ASN A 253 -7.27 25.73 -0.73
C ASN A 253 -7.10 24.50 -1.64
N SER A 254 -7.69 23.36 -1.28
CA SER A 254 -7.40 22.06 -1.90
C SER A 254 -8.17 21.80 -3.19
N ILE A 255 -9.21 22.60 -3.45
CA ILE A 255 -10.04 22.51 -4.66
C ILE A 255 -10.29 23.93 -5.19
N SER A 256 -10.14 24.12 -6.49
CA SER A 256 -10.63 25.31 -7.19
C SER A 256 -12.11 25.12 -7.52
N GLU A 257 -12.93 26.15 -7.35
CA GLU A 257 -14.28 26.17 -7.92
C GLU A 257 -14.17 26.41 -9.43
N LYS A 258 -14.10 25.36 -10.25
CA LYS A 258 -14.31 25.47 -11.69
C LYS A 258 -15.11 24.30 -12.26
#